data_AF-A0A6A7FTN6-F1
#
_entry.id   AF-A0A6A7FTN6-F1
#
_cell.length_a   1.000
_cell.length_b   1.000
_cell.length_c   1.000
_cell.angle_alpha   90.00
_cell.angle_beta   90.00
_cell.angle_gamma   90.00
#
_symmetry.space_group_name_H-M   'P 1'
#
loop_
_entity.id
_entity.type
_entity.pdbx_description
1 polymer ?
#
loop_
_entity_poly.entity_id
_entity_poly.type
_entity_poly.pdbx_seq_one_letter_code
_entity_poly.pdbx_strand_id
1 'polypeptide(L)'
;MGTRAAAFTAKIRNLSEFQLRLLQGAVPPPSGIDIANTLKYFNQLLLGVLRDIKSSPVKMLRQCDLDEARLALLPSLDYHGLHKAITNLLDLLHLVVFGKHALGTAVLQLLSTLIIFLDRDTVDTLPFLVASMIANTPETVHPFLLKTLCFYVLPASVGASPKSSADENYSQASVPAVIMLMLQYTENSAYHCQLVECLMSVKCNVIQDLICVIAHGTPGSRIPAANLLFHYWPNLNPKLYDRKGMPIKLCDISCVLKAMFIKSPQAGKTDSVSQTGANSETGESKTPKGWKALPCQV
;
A
#
# COMPACT_ATOMS: atom_id res chain seq x y z
N MET A 1 -30.59 0.06 30.66
CA MET A 1 -29.14 0.28 30.48
C MET A 1 -28.71 -0.47 29.22
N GLY A 2 -28.36 0.23 28.13
CA GLY A 2 -27.87 -0.43 26.92
C GLY A 2 -26.44 -0.94 27.11
N THR A 3 -26.11 -2.13 26.61
CA THR A 3 -24.74 -2.66 26.65
C THR A 3 -23.82 -1.90 25.70
N ARG A 4 -22.50 -1.96 25.91
CA ARG A 4 -21.49 -1.32 25.03
C ARG A 4 -21.64 -1.78 23.57
N ALA A 5 -21.95 -3.06 23.35
CA ALA A 5 -22.20 -3.62 22.03
C ALA A 5 -23.44 -3.00 21.35
N ALA A 6 -24.55 -2.86 22.08
CA ALA A 6 -25.76 -2.23 21.54
C ALA A 6 -25.51 -0.76 21.15
N ALA A 7 -24.77 -0.01 21.98
CA ALA A 7 -24.38 1.37 21.67
C ALA A 7 -23.49 1.45 20.43
N PHE A 8 -22.55 0.52 20.28
CA PHE A 8 -21.66 0.42 19.13
C PHE A 8 -22.45 0.19 17.83
N THR A 9 -23.33 -0.82 17.80
CA THR A 9 -24.18 -1.12 16.64
C THR A 9 -25.14 0.03 16.32
N ALA A 10 -25.74 0.67 17.33
CA ALA A 10 -26.60 1.84 17.12
C ALA A 10 -25.83 3.01 16.47
N LYS A 11 -24.56 3.19 16.82
CA LYS A 11 -23.72 4.23 16.25
C LYS A 11 -23.26 3.91 14.82
N ILE A 12 -23.13 2.63 14.46
CA ILE A 12 -22.92 2.19 13.06
C ILE A 12 -24.16 2.54 12.23
N ARG A 13 -25.36 2.23 12.74
CA ARG A 13 -26.62 2.58 12.08
C ARG A 13 -26.74 4.09 11.82
N ASN A 14 -26.26 4.92 12.74
CA ASN A 14 -26.20 6.37 12.57
C ASN A 14 -25.31 6.76 11.36
N LEU A 15 -24.17 6.10 11.15
CA LEU A 15 -23.36 6.31 9.94
C LEU A 15 -24.12 5.93 8.67
N SER A 16 -24.86 4.81 8.68
CA SER A 16 -25.70 4.40 7.55
C SER A 16 -26.83 5.39 7.28
N GLU A 17 -27.43 5.99 8.31
CA GLU A 17 -28.44 7.04 8.16
C GLU A 17 -27.85 8.30 7.52
N PHE A 18 -26.62 8.70 7.88
CA PHE A 18 -25.93 9.79 7.18
C PHE A 18 -25.68 9.46 5.71
N GLN A 19 -25.24 8.25 5.39
CA GLN A 19 -25.02 7.81 4.00
C GLN A 19 -26.31 7.86 3.17
N LEU A 20 -27.41 7.35 3.72
CA LEU A 20 -28.70 7.39 3.06
C LEU A 20 -29.16 8.82 2.79
N ARG A 21 -29.00 9.71 3.77
CA ARG A 21 -29.34 11.14 3.62
C ARG A 21 -28.47 11.85 2.58
N LEU A 22 -27.18 11.51 2.49
CA LEU A 22 -26.30 12.02 1.42
C LEU A 22 -26.77 11.55 0.05
N LEU A 23 -27.10 10.27 -0.10
CA LEU A 23 -27.60 9.69 -1.36
C LEU A 23 -28.94 10.29 -1.79
N GLN A 24 -29.84 10.55 -0.84
CA GLN A 24 -31.17 11.12 -1.11
C GLN A 24 -31.14 12.65 -1.32
N GLY A 25 -30.01 13.32 -1.08
CA GLY A 25 -29.93 14.78 -1.12
C GLY A 25 -30.83 15.44 -0.07
N ALA A 26 -30.99 14.82 1.10
CA ALA A 26 -31.89 15.31 2.14
C ALA A 26 -31.50 16.71 2.64
N VAL A 27 -32.49 17.56 2.92
CA VAL A 27 -32.29 18.94 3.43
C VAL A 27 -32.69 19.01 4.91
N PRO A 28 -31.81 19.49 5.82
CA PRO A 28 -30.43 19.94 5.56
C PRO A 28 -29.48 18.77 5.25
N PRO A 29 -28.44 18.99 4.42
CA PRO A 29 -27.47 17.95 4.09
C PRO A 29 -26.65 17.55 5.33
N PRO A 30 -26.28 16.26 5.49
CA PRO A 30 -25.36 15.84 6.54
C PRO A 30 -24.03 16.60 6.47
N SER A 31 -23.64 17.23 7.57
CA SER A 31 -22.36 17.94 7.67
C SER A 31 -21.22 16.94 7.88
N GLY A 32 -20.11 17.14 7.17
CA GLY A 32 -18.89 16.38 7.41
C GLY A 32 -18.37 16.49 8.85
N ILE A 33 -18.70 17.57 9.57
CA ILE A 33 -18.37 17.74 10.99
C ILE A 33 -19.14 16.76 11.88
N ASP A 34 -20.44 16.57 11.63
CA ASP A 34 -21.29 15.69 12.43
C ASP A 34 -20.91 14.23 12.24
N ILE A 35 -20.62 13.87 10.99
CA ILE A 35 -20.09 12.55 10.63
C ILE A 35 -18.72 12.35 11.30
N ALA A 36 -17.81 13.32 11.20
CA ALA A 36 -16.50 13.26 11.84
C ALA A 36 -16.59 13.06 13.36
N ASN A 37 -17.52 13.72 14.04
CA ASN A 37 -17.73 13.55 15.48
C ASN A 37 -18.19 12.12 15.83
N THR A 38 -19.03 11.52 14.99
CA THR A 38 -19.44 10.12 15.13
C THR A 38 -18.24 9.17 14.94
N LEU A 39 -17.35 9.43 13.99
CA LEU A 39 -16.12 8.65 13.79
C LEU A 39 -15.13 8.82 14.94
N LYS A 40 -14.98 10.03 15.50
CA LYS A 40 -14.14 10.29 16.67
C LYS A 40 -14.60 9.53 17.90
N TYR A 41 -15.91 9.36 18.08
CA TYR A 41 -16.45 8.50 19.15
C TYR A 41 -15.95 7.06 19.02
N PHE A 42 -16.00 6.47 17.82
CA PHE A 42 -15.46 5.13 17.59
C PHE A 42 -13.96 5.08 17.88
N ASN A 43 -13.20 6.07 17.41
CA ASN A 43 -11.76 6.11 17.63
C ASN A 43 -11.43 6.14 19.14
N GLN A 44 -12.11 6.99 19.91
CA GLN A 44 -11.96 7.05 21.37
C GLN A 44 -12.34 5.73 22.04
N LEU A 45 -13.42 5.09 21.59
CA LEU A 45 -13.87 3.80 22.12
C LEU A 45 -12.82 2.71 21.86
N LEU A 46 -12.27 2.62 20.65
CA LEU A 46 -11.26 1.64 20.26
C LEU A 46 -9.94 1.87 21.01
N LEU A 47 -9.49 3.12 21.12
CA LEU A 47 -8.31 3.45 21.93
C LEU A 47 -8.52 3.09 23.41
N GLY A 48 -9.74 3.25 23.92
CA GLY A 48 -10.12 2.79 25.25
C GLY A 48 -9.95 1.27 25.40
N VAL A 49 -10.45 0.48 24.44
CA VAL A 49 -10.24 -0.98 24.43
C VAL A 49 -8.75 -1.35 24.44
N LEU A 50 -7.94 -0.71 23.58
CA LEU A 50 -6.52 -1.01 23.49
C LEU A 50 -5.75 -0.69 24.78
N ARG A 51 -6.19 0.31 25.55
CA ARG A 51 -5.59 0.66 26.84
C ARG A 51 -5.77 -0.44 27.88
N ASP A 52 -6.87 -1.18 27.80
CA ASP A 52 -7.22 -2.23 28.76
C ASP A 52 -6.49 -3.55 28.45
N ILE A 53 -5.88 -3.68 27.27
CA ILE A 53 -5.16 -4.88 26.83
C ILE A 53 -3.69 -4.78 27.22
N LYS A 54 -3.21 -5.73 28.05
CA LYS A 54 -1.81 -5.80 28.50
C LYS A 54 -0.84 -6.29 27.42
N SER A 55 -1.32 -7.13 26.51
CA SER A 55 -0.53 -7.63 25.37
C SER A 55 -0.18 -6.49 24.41
N SER A 56 0.66 -6.75 23.40
CA SER A 56 0.96 -5.76 22.35
C SER A 56 0.30 -6.10 21.01
N PRO A 57 -1.03 -5.90 20.85
CA PRO A 57 -1.76 -6.17 19.60
C PRO A 57 -1.12 -5.55 18.36
N VAL A 58 -0.51 -4.37 18.51
CA VAL A 58 0.16 -3.65 17.40
C VAL A 58 1.39 -4.41 16.91
N LYS A 59 2.15 -5.04 17.80
CA LYS A 59 3.29 -5.89 17.40
C LYS A 59 2.80 -7.18 16.77
N MET A 60 1.76 -7.79 17.36
CA MET A 60 1.14 -9.01 16.83
C MET A 60 0.58 -8.82 15.42
N LEU A 61 0.03 -7.64 15.12
CA LEU A 61 -0.48 -7.29 13.78
C LEU A 61 0.58 -7.41 12.68
N ARG A 62 1.87 -7.25 12.99
CA ARG A 62 2.95 -7.40 12.01
C ARG A 62 3.36 -8.86 11.77
N GLN A 63 2.79 -9.80 12.52
CA GLN A 63 3.10 -11.23 12.45
C GLN A 63 1.82 -11.97 12.12
N CYS A 64 1.66 -12.39 10.86
CA CYS A 64 0.40 -12.99 10.41
C CYS A 64 0.02 -14.24 11.23
N ASP A 65 1.01 -15.01 11.72
CA ASP A 65 0.79 -16.17 12.58
C ASP A 65 0.07 -15.86 13.91
N LEU A 66 0.22 -14.62 14.40
CA LEU A 66 -0.39 -14.17 15.64
C LEU A 66 -1.76 -13.52 15.45
N ASP A 67 -2.32 -13.49 14.24
CA ASP A 67 -3.60 -12.82 13.99
C ASP A 67 -4.75 -13.43 14.77
N GLU A 68 -4.84 -14.76 14.85
CA GLU A 68 -5.89 -15.44 15.62
C GLU A 68 -5.77 -15.12 17.12
N ALA A 69 -4.55 -15.19 17.65
CA ALA A 69 -4.27 -14.83 19.04
C ALA A 69 -4.55 -13.35 19.32
N ARG A 70 -4.25 -12.45 18.36
CA ARG A 70 -4.52 -11.02 18.46
C ARG A 70 -6.02 -10.77 18.54
N LEU A 71 -6.81 -11.36 17.64
CA LEU A 71 -8.25 -11.16 17.57
C LEU A 71 -8.97 -11.75 18.79
N ALA A 72 -8.47 -12.86 19.34
CA ALA A 72 -9.02 -13.48 20.55
C ALA A 72 -8.92 -12.58 21.81
N LEU A 73 -8.03 -11.58 21.82
CA LEU A 73 -7.90 -10.61 22.92
C LEU A 73 -8.94 -9.50 22.87
N LEU A 74 -9.64 -9.34 21.75
CA LEU A 74 -10.50 -8.19 21.49
C LEU A 74 -11.95 -8.49 21.89
N PRO A 75 -12.69 -7.49 22.42
CA PRO A 75 -14.12 -7.62 22.66
C PRO A 75 -14.88 -7.99 21.39
N SER A 76 -15.97 -8.75 21.52
CA SER A 76 -16.86 -9.10 20.41
C SER A 76 -17.74 -7.91 19.99
N LEU A 77 -17.16 -6.98 19.23
CA LEU A 77 -17.86 -5.87 18.58
C LEU A 77 -17.82 -6.03 17.05
N ASP A 78 -18.75 -5.35 16.36
CA ASP A 78 -18.89 -5.43 14.90
C ASP A 78 -17.86 -4.55 14.16
N TYR A 79 -16.58 -4.89 14.28
CA TYR A 79 -15.50 -4.13 13.64
C TYR A 79 -15.57 -4.16 12.12
N HIS A 80 -16.03 -5.27 11.54
CA HIS A 80 -16.20 -5.41 10.10
C HIS A 80 -17.38 -4.56 9.60
N GLY A 81 -18.49 -4.51 10.33
CA GLY A 81 -19.60 -3.59 10.03
C GLY A 81 -19.18 -2.12 10.10
N LEU A 82 -18.32 -1.76 11.07
CA LEU A 82 -17.74 -0.42 11.13
C LEU A 82 -16.83 -0.12 9.93
N HIS A 83 -15.93 -1.05 9.55
CA HIS A 83 -15.09 -0.91 8.36
C HIS A 83 -15.94 -0.72 7.11
N LYS A 84 -16.95 -1.56 6.89
CA LYS A 84 -17.88 -1.45 5.76
C LYS A 84 -18.62 -0.11 5.74
N ALA A 85 -19.06 0.38 6.89
CA ALA A 85 -19.69 1.69 6.98
C ALA A 85 -18.70 2.81 6.60
N ILE A 86 -17.42 2.71 6.97
CA ILE A 86 -16.39 3.67 6.57
C ILE A 86 -16.15 3.61 5.05
N THR A 87 -16.01 2.41 4.47
CA THR A 87 -15.81 2.23 3.03
C THR A 87 -16.96 2.86 2.23
N ASN A 88 -18.21 2.56 2.59
CA ASN A 88 -19.38 3.15 1.94
C ASN A 88 -19.40 4.69 2.07
N LEU A 89 -18.94 5.22 3.19
CA LEU A 89 -18.87 6.67 3.40
C LEU A 89 -17.80 7.32 2.52
N LEU A 90 -16.69 6.63 2.24
CA LEU A 90 -15.62 7.12 1.36
C LEU A 90 -16.11 7.25 -0.09
N ASP A 91 -16.93 6.32 -0.57
CA ASP A 91 -17.53 6.40 -1.91
C ASP A 91 -18.43 7.64 -2.06
N LEU A 92 -19.04 8.09 -0.96
CA LEU A 92 -19.92 9.25 -0.90
C LEU A 92 -19.20 10.55 -0.49
N LEU A 93 -17.88 10.52 -0.29
CA LEU A 93 -17.13 11.67 0.24
C LEU A 93 -17.24 12.90 -0.67
N HIS A 94 -17.38 12.69 -1.97
CA HIS A 94 -17.58 13.74 -2.95
C HIS A 94 -18.86 14.56 -2.72
N LEU A 95 -19.93 13.93 -2.18
CA LEU A 95 -21.24 14.54 -1.89
C LEU A 95 -21.24 15.44 -0.63
N VAL A 96 -20.22 15.33 0.23
CA VAL A 96 -20.15 16.09 1.48
C VAL A 96 -19.74 17.54 1.18
N VAL A 97 -20.68 18.49 1.20
CA VAL A 97 -20.38 19.88 0.81
C VAL A 97 -19.51 20.61 1.84
N PHE A 98 -19.77 20.39 3.14
CA PHE A 98 -19.10 21.11 4.24
C PHE A 98 -18.37 20.15 5.17
N GLY A 99 -17.18 20.54 5.64
CA GLY A 99 -16.43 19.77 6.65
C GLY A 99 -15.59 18.60 6.09
N LYS A 100 -15.29 18.56 4.79
CA LYS A 100 -14.49 17.47 4.16
C LYS A 100 -13.14 17.22 4.86
N HIS A 101 -12.43 18.27 5.27
CA HIS A 101 -11.16 18.13 5.97
C HIS A 101 -11.30 17.39 7.32
N ALA A 102 -12.25 17.80 8.15
CA ALA A 102 -12.51 17.18 9.45
C ALA A 102 -12.98 15.73 9.28
N LEU A 103 -13.78 15.45 8.25
CA LEU A 103 -14.22 14.11 7.92
C LEU A 103 -13.06 13.22 7.46
N GLY A 104 -12.27 13.66 6.47
CA GLY A 104 -11.13 12.90 5.95
C GLY A 104 -10.11 12.58 7.03
N THR A 105 -9.76 13.56 7.88
CA THR A 105 -8.86 13.35 9.02
C THR A 105 -9.44 12.38 10.05
N ALA A 106 -10.73 12.47 10.36
CA ALA A 106 -11.38 11.53 11.29
C ALA A 106 -11.44 10.10 10.75
N VAL A 107 -11.70 9.91 9.45
CA VAL A 107 -11.64 8.59 8.80
C VAL A 107 -10.24 8.00 8.88
N LEU A 108 -9.21 8.76 8.49
CA LEU A 108 -7.81 8.30 8.53
C LEU A 108 -7.34 7.92 9.95
N GLN A 109 -7.71 8.74 10.94
CA GLN A 109 -7.43 8.45 12.35
C GLN A 109 -8.15 7.18 12.82
N LEU A 110 -9.41 7.00 12.44
CA LEU A 110 -10.17 5.81 12.80
C LEU A 110 -9.58 4.57 12.12
N LEU A 111 -9.24 4.61 10.83
CA LEU A 111 -8.60 3.50 10.11
C LEU A 111 -7.25 3.12 10.75
N SER A 112 -6.45 4.11 11.17
CA SER A 112 -5.16 3.88 11.85
C SER A 112 -5.31 3.07 13.14
N THR A 113 -6.42 3.23 13.86
CA THR A 113 -6.71 2.46 15.09
C THR A 113 -7.47 1.17 14.78
N LEU A 114 -8.42 1.22 13.85
CA LEU A 114 -9.30 0.12 13.48
C LEU A 114 -8.52 -1.05 12.90
N ILE A 115 -7.42 -0.81 12.19
CA ILE A 115 -6.55 -1.86 11.61
C ILE A 115 -6.16 -2.96 12.61
N ILE A 116 -6.03 -2.63 13.90
CA ILE A 116 -5.68 -3.57 14.97
C ILE A 116 -6.82 -4.55 15.29
N PHE A 117 -8.05 -4.22 14.89
CA PHE A 117 -9.26 -4.98 15.16
C PHE A 117 -9.77 -5.77 13.95
N LEU A 118 -9.11 -5.61 12.80
CA LEU A 118 -9.51 -6.25 11.56
C LEU A 118 -8.78 -7.57 11.36
N ASP A 119 -9.42 -8.47 10.63
CA ASP A 119 -8.87 -9.69 10.06
C ASP A 119 -7.87 -9.38 8.94
N ARG A 120 -7.01 -10.35 8.61
CA ARG A 120 -5.92 -10.18 7.65
C ARG A 120 -6.43 -9.76 6.27
N ASP A 121 -7.49 -10.41 5.79
CA ASP A 121 -8.04 -10.15 4.46
C ASP A 121 -8.49 -8.69 4.34
N THR A 122 -9.21 -8.19 5.34
CA THR A 122 -9.61 -6.78 5.37
C THR A 122 -8.40 -5.84 5.48
N VAL A 123 -7.41 -6.15 6.34
CA VAL A 123 -6.17 -5.35 6.49
C VAL A 123 -5.42 -5.22 5.17
N ASP A 124 -5.37 -6.27 4.37
CA ASP A 124 -4.65 -6.28 3.09
C ASP A 124 -5.27 -5.36 2.04
N THR A 125 -6.56 -5.01 2.17
CA THR A 125 -7.23 -4.04 1.29
C THR A 125 -6.95 -2.58 1.64
N LEU A 126 -6.51 -2.31 2.88
CA LEU A 126 -6.36 -0.95 3.40
C LEU A 126 -5.33 -0.08 2.67
N PRO A 127 -4.18 -0.57 2.17
CA PRO A 127 -3.23 0.26 1.42
C PRO A 127 -3.91 0.98 0.25
N PHE A 128 -4.66 0.24 -0.55
CA PHE A 128 -5.39 0.79 -1.68
C PHE A 128 -6.53 1.70 -1.23
N LEU A 129 -7.31 1.30 -0.22
CA LEU A 129 -8.41 2.10 0.31
C LEU A 129 -7.95 3.47 0.83
N VAL A 130 -6.86 3.50 1.61
CA VAL A 130 -6.30 4.75 2.14
C VAL A 130 -5.70 5.60 1.02
N ALA A 131 -5.01 4.99 0.07
CA ALA A 131 -4.46 5.71 -1.08
C ALA A 131 -5.55 6.34 -1.95
N SER A 132 -6.66 5.64 -2.20
CA SER A 132 -7.75 6.14 -3.06
C SER A 132 -8.48 7.34 -2.47
N MET A 133 -8.41 7.56 -1.15
CA MET A 133 -8.95 8.76 -0.51
C MET A 133 -8.35 10.05 -1.08
N ILE A 134 -7.09 10.02 -1.55
CA ILE A 134 -6.40 11.22 -2.04
C ILE A 134 -7.16 11.92 -3.17
N ALA A 135 -7.87 11.15 -4.00
CA ALA A 135 -8.64 11.68 -5.12
C ALA A 135 -9.90 12.45 -4.69
N ASN A 136 -10.38 12.21 -3.46
CA ASN A 136 -11.67 12.71 -2.96
C ASN A 136 -11.52 13.64 -1.74
N THR A 137 -10.29 13.85 -1.26
CA THR A 137 -9.98 14.72 -0.11
C THR A 137 -9.29 16.01 -0.55
N PRO A 138 -9.43 17.12 0.21
CA PRO A 138 -8.63 18.31 -0.04
C PRO A 138 -7.14 18.08 0.30
N GLU A 139 -6.25 18.81 -0.35
CA GLU A 139 -4.78 18.69 -0.18
C GLU A 139 -4.31 18.85 1.27
N THR A 140 -5.05 19.61 2.09
CA THR A 140 -4.79 19.77 3.52
C THR A 140 -4.87 18.46 4.31
N VAL A 141 -5.50 17.42 3.75
CA VAL A 141 -5.61 16.09 4.36
C VAL A 141 -4.45 15.16 3.92
N HIS A 142 -3.78 15.45 2.80
CA HIS A 142 -2.74 14.59 2.23
C HIS A 142 -1.59 14.26 3.20
N PRO A 143 -1.09 15.19 4.06
CA PRO A 143 -0.07 14.84 5.05
C PRO A 143 -0.55 13.78 6.05
N PHE A 144 -1.83 13.82 6.45
CA PHE A 144 -2.42 12.83 7.35
C PHE A 144 -2.61 11.48 6.65
N LEU A 145 -2.98 11.50 5.37
CA LEU A 145 -3.14 10.31 4.54
C LEU A 145 -1.80 9.60 4.40
N LEU A 146 -0.75 10.32 4.00
CA LEU A 146 0.59 9.78 3.85
C LEU A 146 1.12 9.24 5.18
N LYS A 147 0.89 9.96 6.29
CA LYS A 147 1.24 9.46 7.63
C LYS A 147 0.51 8.16 7.95
N THR A 148 -0.79 8.08 7.67
CA THR A 148 -1.61 6.88 7.90
C THR A 148 -1.08 5.70 7.08
N LEU A 149 -0.81 5.94 5.80
CA LEU A 149 -0.30 4.94 4.86
C LEU A 149 1.08 4.43 5.28
N CYS A 150 2.06 5.32 5.49
CA CYS A 150 3.45 4.95 5.71
C CYS A 150 3.76 4.44 7.13
N PHE A 151 3.11 4.97 8.17
CA PHE A 151 3.44 4.61 9.55
C PHE A 151 2.55 3.51 10.14
N TYR A 152 1.36 3.29 9.58
CA TYR A 152 0.38 2.34 10.13
C TYR A 152 0.03 1.25 9.13
N VAL A 153 -0.48 1.62 7.95
CA VAL A 153 -1.09 0.66 7.02
C VAL A 153 -0.06 -0.20 6.30
N LEU A 154 0.93 0.39 5.63
CA LEU A 154 1.94 -0.36 4.87
C LEU A 154 2.79 -1.29 5.76
N PRO A 155 3.28 -0.86 6.94
CA PRO A 155 4.01 -1.77 7.83
C PRO A 155 3.15 -2.91 8.39
N ALA A 156 1.84 -2.71 8.53
CA ALA A 156 0.93 -3.71 9.06
C ALA A 156 0.41 -4.71 8.01
N SER A 157 0.47 -4.37 6.73
CA SER A 157 -0.02 -5.19 5.61
C SER A 157 1.14 -5.70 4.76
N VAL A 158 1.72 -4.84 3.92
CA VAL A 158 2.82 -5.13 3.01
C VAL A 158 4.06 -5.63 3.75
N GLY A 159 4.36 -5.01 4.90
CA GLY A 159 5.52 -5.34 5.75
C GLY A 159 5.25 -6.43 6.79
N ALA A 160 4.07 -7.05 6.80
CA ALA A 160 3.78 -8.12 7.75
C ALA A 160 4.55 -9.40 7.39
N SER A 161 5.04 -10.09 8.41
CA SER A 161 5.71 -11.39 8.25
C SER A 161 4.68 -12.42 7.80
N PRO A 162 4.88 -13.06 6.63
CA PRO A 162 3.90 -13.98 6.05
C PRO A 162 3.83 -15.29 6.84
N LYS A 163 2.65 -15.94 6.86
CA LYS A 163 2.46 -17.27 7.46
C LYS A 163 3.21 -18.37 6.67
N SER A 164 3.23 -18.24 5.35
CA SER A 164 3.92 -19.15 4.44
C SER A 164 4.61 -18.37 3.32
N SER A 165 5.69 -18.93 2.75
CA SER A 165 6.46 -18.28 1.68
C SER A 165 5.75 -18.24 0.32
N ALA A 166 4.56 -18.85 0.20
CA ALA A 166 3.84 -19.03 -1.06
C ALA A 166 2.58 -18.16 -1.18
N ASP A 167 2.19 -17.44 -0.13
CA ASP A 167 0.96 -16.64 -0.14
C ASP A 167 1.19 -15.32 -0.91
N GLU A 168 0.54 -15.19 -2.07
CA GLU A 168 0.43 -13.92 -2.77
C GLU A 168 -0.54 -13.01 -2.01
N ASN A 169 -0.01 -12.01 -1.31
CA ASN A 169 -0.84 -11.06 -0.55
C ASN A 169 -1.36 -9.94 -1.45
N TYR A 170 -2.68 -9.71 -1.46
CA TYR A 170 -3.32 -8.61 -2.19
C TYR A 170 -2.68 -7.25 -1.87
N SER A 171 -2.26 -7.05 -0.62
CA SER A 171 -1.55 -5.85 -0.19
C SER A 171 -0.29 -5.59 -1.00
N GLN A 172 0.52 -6.61 -1.27
CA GLN A 172 1.74 -6.48 -2.10
C GLN A 172 1.42 -6.22 -3.57
N ALA A 173 0.37 -6.85 -4.10
CA ALA A 173 -0.10 -6.65 -5.47
C ALA A 173 -0.71 -5.25 -5.70
N SER A 174 -1.24 -4.63 -4.64
CA SER A 174 -1.82 -3.29 -4.69
C SER A 174 -0.79 -2.16 -4.72
N VAL A 175 0.48 -2.43 -4.39
CA VAL A 175 1.54 -1.41 -4.25
C VAL A 175 1.72 -0.53 -5.50
N PRO A 176 1.78 -1.06 -6.74
CA PRO A 176 1.86 -0.22 -7.93
C PRO A 176 0.69 0.76 -8.04
N ALA A 177 -0.52 0.32 -7.72
CA ALA A 177 -1.71 1.19 -7.75
C ALA A 177 -1.64 2.28 -6.65
N VAL A 178 -1.15 1.93 -5.47
CA VAL A 178 -0.91 2.90 -4.37
C VAL A 178 0.11 3.96 -4.78
N ILE A 179 1.24 3.55 -5.36
CA ILE A 179 2.24 4.48 -5.91
C ILE A 179 1.59 5.36 -6.97
N MET A 180 0.90 4.77 -7.95
CA MET A 180 0.25 5.50 -9.04
C MET A 180 -0.70 6.59 -8.53
N LEU A 181 -1.58 6.27 -7.57
CA LEU A 181 -2.55 7.22 -7.01
C LEU A 181 -1.84 8.40 -6.32
N MET A 182 -0.85 8.10 -5.47
CA MET A 182 -0.10 9.14 -4.79
C MET A 182 0.62 10.04 -5.80
N LEU A 183 1.35 9.47 -6.74
CA LEU A 183 2.08 10.25 -7.74
C LEU A 183 1.17 11.05 -8.68
N GLN A 184 -0.07 10.60 -8.89
CA GLN A 184 -1.04 11.27 -9.76
C GLN A 184 -1.71 12.47 -9.09
N TYR A 185 -1.95 12.41 -7.78
CA TYR A 185 -2.75 13.39 -7.05
C TYR A 185 -1.93 14.28 -6.10
N THR A 186 -0.61 14.11 -6.06
CA THR A 186 0.29 15.06 -5.42
C THR A 186 1.40 15.50 -6.37
N GLU A 187 1.78 16.76 -6.29
CA GLU A 187 2.98 17.28 -6.97
C GLU A 187 4.16 17.42 -6.00
N ASN A 188 3.95 17.13 -4.71
CA ASN A 188 4.96 17.29 -3.68
C ASN A 188 5.95 16.11 -3.71
N SER A 189 7.14 16.37 -4.27
CA SER A 189 8.23 15.38 -4.32
C SER A 189 8.61 14.81 -2.95
N ALA A 190 8.47 15.55 -1.85
CA ALA A 190 8.75 15.01 -0.51
C ALA A 190 7.77 13.90 -0.13
N TYR A 191 6.49 14.01 -0.50
CA TYR A 191 5.51 12.96 -0.28
C TYR A 191 5.81 11.72 -1.13
N HIS A 192 6.29 11.94 -2.35
CA HIS A 192 6.68 10.86 -3.25
C HIS A 192 7.88 10.08 -2.70
N CYS A 193 8.94 10.79 -2.27
CA CYS A 193 10.10 10.17 -1.65
C CYS A 193 9.73 9.43 -0.37
N GLN A 194 8.96 10.05 0.53
CA GLN A 194 8.53 9.42 1.77
C GLN A 194 7.74 8.12 1.55
N LEU A 195 6.86 8.08 0.54
CA LEU A 195 6.15 6.86 0.17
C LEU A 195 7.11 5.78 -0.30
N VAL A 196 7.99 6.11 -1.24
CA VAL A 196 8.93 5.14 -1.83
C VAL A 196 9.92 4.62 -0.78
N GLU A 197 10.47 5.49 0.08
CA GLU A 197 11.35 5.09 1.18
C GLU A 197 10.64 4.17 2.18
N CYS A 198 9.38 4.48 2.51
CA CYS A 198 8.57 3.60 3.33
C CYS A 198 8.40 2.23 2.67
N LEU A 199 8.05 2.19 1.39
CA LEU A 199 7.90 0.95 0.64
C LEU A 199 9.21 0.14 0.59
N MET A 200 10.36 0.79 0.38
CA MET A 200 11.66 0.12 0.40
C MET A 200 12.00 -0.48 1.77
N SER A 201 11.47 0.11 2.85
CA SER A 201 11.66 -0.43 4.21
C SER A 201 10.80 -1.65 4.50
N VAL A 202 9.72 -1.88 3.74
CA VAL A 202 8.76 -2.97 3.99
C VAL A 202 8.69 -4.02 2.87
N LYS A 203 9.21 -3.73 1.67
CA LYS A 203 9.17 -4.61 0.48
C LYS A 203 10.49 -4.55 -0.28
N CYS A 204 11.00 -5.72 -0.70
CA CYS A 204 12.29 -5.83 -1.39
C CYS A 204 12.25 -5.40 -2.87
N ASN A 205 11.13 -5.59 -3.57
CA ASN A 205 11.04 -5.42 -5.03
C ASN A 205 10.30 -4.15 -5.48
N VAL A 206 10.45 -3.04 -4.74
CA VAL A 206 9.80 -1.75 -5.07
C VAL A 206 10.17 -1.24 -6.47
N ILE A 207 11.36 -1.58 -6.96
CA ILE A 207 11.79 -1.25 -8.32
C ILE A 207 10.83 -1.81 -9.39
N GLN A 208 10.30 -3.02 -9.19
CA GLN A 208 9.34 -3.65 -10.11
C GLN A 208 7.99 -2.93 -10.05
N ASP A 209 7.58 -2.48 -8.86
CA ASP A 209 6.36 -1.71 -8.68
C ASP A 209 6.46 -0.35 -9.40
N LEU A 210 7.59 0.35 -9.28
CA LEU A 210 7.85 1.60 -10.00
C LEU A 210 7.86 1.40 -11.52
N ILE A 211 8.52 0.34 -12.01
CA ILE A 211 8.51 -0.01 -13.43
C ILE A 211 7.08 -0.29 -13.92
N CYS A 212 6.27 -0.99 -13.11
CA CYS A 212 4.87 -1.25 -13.41
C CYS A 212 4.08 0.06 -13.55
N VAL A 213 4.30 1.04 -12.67
CA VAL A 213 3.68 2.38 -12.77
C VAL A 213 4.14 3.12 -14.03
N ILE A 214 5.42 3.03 -14.41
CA ILE A 214 5.92 3.65 -15.65
C ILE A 214 5.25 3.03 -16.88
N ALA A 215 5.08 1.70 -16.89
CA ALA A 215 4.49 0.97 -18.02
C ALA A 215 2.97 1.17 -18.13
N HIS A 216 2.26 1.09 -17.00
CA HIS A 216 0.79 0.97 -16.96
C HIS A 216 0.08 2.12 -16.25
N GLY A 217 0.82 3.04 -15.61
CA GLY A 217 0.24 4.15 -14.87
C GLY A 217 -0.43 5.20 -15.74
N THR A 218 -1.14 6.11 -15.10
CA THR A 218 -1.72 7.31 -15.71
C THR A 218 -0.65 8.29 -16.21
N PRO A 219 -0.94 9.17 -17.18
CA PRO A 219 0.04 10.13 -17.70
C PRO A 219 0.70 11.00 -16.61
N GLY A 220 -0.05 11.41 -15.58
CA GLY A 220 0.47 12.23 -14.49
C GLY A 220 1.38 11.48 -13.51
N SER A 221 1.28 10.15 -13.40
CA SER A 221 2.10 9.35 -12.49
C SER A 221 3.39 8.83 -13.13
N ARG A 222 3.45 8.68 -14.46
CA ARG A 222 4.61 8.09 -15.16
C ARG A 222 5.90 8.91 -15.02
N ILE A 223 5.82 10.23 -15.19
CA ILE A 223 6.98 11.12 -15.09
C ILE A 223 7.58 11.10 -13.68
N PRO A 224 6.80 11.36 -12.60
CA PRO A 224 7.34 11.29 -11.25
C PRO A 224 7.84 9.88 -10.89
N ALA A 225 7.21 8.81 -11.40
CA ALA A 225 7.68 7.44 -11.18
C ALA A 225 9.07 7.20 -11.81
N ALA A 226 9.27 7.66 -13.05
CA ALA A 226 10.58 7.57 -13.71
C ALA A 226 11.64 8.40 -12.99
N ASN A 227 11.29 9.60 -12.52
CA ASN A 227 12.20 10.45 -11.75
C ASN A 227 12.63 9.76 -10.45
N LEU A 228 11.71 9.16 -9.70
CA LEU A 228 12.02 8.41 -8.48
C LEU A 228 12.85 7.16 -8.77
N LEU A 229 12.54 6.44 -9.85
CA LEU A 229 13.32 5.26 -10.27
C LEU A 229 14.80 5.63 -10.47
N PHE A 230 15.08 6.69 -11.23
CA PHE A 230 16.46 7.12 -11.45
C PHE A 230 17.09 7.81 -10.24
N HIS A 231 16.28 8.37 -9.33
CA HIS A 231 16.76 8.95 -8.08
C HIS A 231 17.34 7.87 -7.15
N TYR A 232 16.62 6.77 -6.95
CA TYR A 232 17.05 5.69 -6.04
C TYR A 232 17.88 4.60 -6.72
N TRP A 233 17.72 4.38 -8.04
CA TRP A 233 18.51 3.45 -8.84
C TRP A 233 19.26 4.17 -9.99
N PRO A 234 20.24 5.04 -9.68
CA PRO A 234 20.96 5.82 -10.68
C PRO A 234 21.74 4.97 -11.69
N ASN A 235 22.08 3.72 -11.34
CA ASN A 235 22.76 2.77 -12.23
C ASN A 235 21.92 2.38 -13.46
N LEU A 236 20.60 2.58 -13.41
CA LEU A 236 19.72 2.38 -14.57
C LEU A 236 19.78 3.53 -15.58
N ASN A 237 20.36 4.68 -15.21
CA ASN A 237 20.54 5.81 -16.10
C ASN A 237 21.80 5.59 -16.95
N PRO A 238 21.69 5.32 -18.27
CA PRO A 238 22.87 5.17 -19.12
C PRO A 238 23.65 6.48 -19.10
N LYS A 239 24.93 6.40 -18.74
CA LYS A 239 25.81 7.58 -18.73
C LYS A 239 25.91 8.11 -20.15
N LEU A 240 26.20 9.40 -20.32
CA LEU A 240 26.32 10.05 -21.63
C LEU A 240 27.27 9.30 -22.61
N TYR A 241 28.24 8.56 -22.08
CA TYR A 241 29.17 7.72 -22.86
C TYR A 241 28.52 6.46 -23.47
N ASP A 242 27.46 5.91 -22.87
CA ASP A 242 26.74 4.74 -23.38
C ASP A 242 25.79 5.09 -24.54
N ARG A 243 25.52 6.38 -24.76
CA ARG A 243 24.57 6.87 -25.77
C ARG A 243 25.17 7.04 -27.17
N LYS A 244 26.49 6.85 -27.35
CA LYS A 244 27.18 7.09 -28.63
C LYS A 244 26.90 6.08 -29.76
N GLY A 245 25.98 5.13 -29.56
CA GLY A 245 25.61 4.15 -30.60
C GLY A 245 24.13 3.79 -30.65
N MET A 246 23.26 4.47 -29.90
CA MET A 246 21.86 4.06 -29.79
C MET A 246 20.94 5.06 -30.52
N PRO A 247 20.35 4.70 -31.68
CA PRO A 247 19.29 5.50 -32.28
C PRO A 247 18.01 5.30 -31.47
N ILE A 248 17.82 6.09 -30.40
CA ILE A 248 16.64 5.96 -29.54
C ILE A 248 15.43 6.57 -30.26
N LYS A 249 14.61 5.73 -30.90
CA LYS A 249 13.18 6.02 -31.03
C LYS A 249 12.52 5.55 -29.74
N LEU A 250 11.76 6.44 -29.09
CA LEU A 250 11.09 6.23 -27.80
C LEU A 250 10.09 5.03 -27.75
N CYS A 251 9.88 4.32 -28.87
CA CYS A 251 9.06 3.10 -28.97
C CYS A 251 9.70 1.86 -28.34
N ASP A 252 11.03 1.82 -28.16
CA ASP A 252 11.74 0.57 -27.81
C ASP A 252 11.84 0.26 -26.30
N ILE A 253 11.36 1.14 -25.42
CA ILE A 253 11.28 0.87 -23.97
C ILE A 253 10.37 -0.34 -23.69
N SER A 254 9.40 -0.60 -24.57
CA SER A 254 8.54 -1.80 -24.55
C SER A 254 9.35 -3.11 -24.67
N CYS A 255 10.40 -3.14 -25.49
CA CYS A 255 11.21 -4.34 -25.71
C CYS A 255 12.17 -4.63 -24.54
N VAL A 256 12.78 -3.59 -23.97
CA VAL A 256 13.68 -3.72 -22.80
C VAL A 256 12.89 -4.17 -21.56
N LEU A 257 11.67 -3.66 -21.39
CA LEU A 257 10.77 -4.11 -20.31
C LEU A 257 10.29 -5.54 -20.54
N LYS A 258 9.94 -5.94 -21.78
CA LYS A 258 9.58 -7.34 -22.10
C LYS A 258 10.72 -8.32 -21.78
N ALA A 259 11.97 -7.95 -22.03
CA ALA A 259 13.12 -8.79 -21.71
C ALA A 259 13.35 -8.98 -20.20
N MET A 260 12.96 -8.01 -19.36
CA MET A 260 13.06 -8.12 -17.90
C MET A 260 11.91 -8.89 -17.24
N PHE A 261 10.75 -9.00 -17.89
CA PHE A 261 9.56 -9.67 -17.35
C PHE A 261 9.35 -11.13 -17.80
N ILE A 262 10.13 -11.64 -18.76
CA ILE A 262 10.09 -13.07 -19.11
C ILE A 262 11.02 -13.83 -18.16
N LYS A 263 10.42 -14.45 -17.14
CA LYS A 263 11.02 -15.49 -16.31
C LYS A 263 11.66 -16.55 -17.23
N SER A 264 12.95 -16.81 -17.09
CA SER A 264 13.64 -17.88 -17.83
C SER A 264 12.88 -19.20 -17.69
N PRO A 265 12.65 -19.97 -18.78
CA PRO A 265 12.09 -21.30 -18.63
C PRO A 265 13.10 -22.18 -17.88
N GLN A 266 12.62 -22.87 -16.86
CA GLN A 266 13.30 -23.99 -16.23
C GLN A 266 13.66 -25.01 -17.33
N ALA A 267 14.95 -25.12 -17.66
CA ALA A 267 15.45 -26.17 -18.52
C ALA A 267 15.66 -27.45 -17.68
N GLY A 268 14.59 -28.21 -17.54
CA GLY A 268 14.63 -29.60 -17.06
C GLY A 268 14.01 -30.51 -18.11
N LYS A 269 14.86 -31.13 -18.95
CA LYS A 269 14.88 -32.57 -19.32
C LYS A 269 15.68 -32.83 -20.60
N THR A 270 16.66 -33.74 -20.43
CA THR A 270 17.05 -34.86 -21.31
C THR A 270 16.61 -34.80 -22.78
N ASP A 271 17.57 -34.80 -23.71
CA ASP A 271 17.90 -36.01 -24.51
C ASP A 271 19.19 -35.83 -25.33
N SER A 272 19.85 -36.96 -25.54
CA SER A 272 21.12 -37.22 -26.22
C SER A 272 21.19 -36.77 -27.69
N VAL A 273 22.37 -36.37 -28.15
CA VAL A 273 23.17 -37.08 -29.20
C VAL A 273 24.53 -36.38 -29.38
N SER A 274 25.55 -37.22 -29.46
CA SER A 274 26.98 -36.99 -29.71
C SER A 274 27.31 -36.34 -31.06
N GLN A 275 28.35 -35.48 -31.11
CA GLN A 275 29.54 -35.69 -31.96
C GLN A 275 30.64 -34.63 -31.71
N THR A 276 31.80 -35.13 -31.29
CA THR A 276 33.20 -34.79 -31.65
C THR A 276 33.53 -33.44 -32.33
N GLY A 277 34.48 -32.72 -31.74
CA GLY A 277 35.26 -31.68 -32.42
C GLY A 277 36.21 -30.95 -31.46
N ALA A 278 37.46 -31.41 -31.39
CA ALA A 278 38.55 -30.75 -30.66
C ALA A 278 38.92 -29.43 -31.34
N ASN A 279 39.16 -28.38 -30.55
CA ASN A 279 40.35 -27.53 -30.70
C ASN A 279 40.52 -26.60 -29.49
N SER A 280 41.75 -26.64 -28.99
CA SER A 280 42.37 -25.78 -27.99
C SER A 280 42.50 -24.35 -28.51
N GLU A 281 42.25 -23.35 -27.65
CA GLU A 281 43.07 -22.14 -27.62
C GLU A 281 42.92 -21.40 -26.27
N THR A 282 44.08 -20.97 -25.79
CA THR A 282 44.41 -20.34 -24.52
C THR A 282 43.92 -18.89 -24.42
N GLY A 283 43.46 -18.48 -23.23
CA GLY A 283 43.20 -17.07 -22.92
C GLY A 283 42.95 -16.84 -21.44
N GLU A 284 44.00 -16.55 -20.69
CA GLU A 284 43.93 -15.97 -19.34
C GLU A 284 43.27 -14.58 -19.37
N SER A 285 42.26 -14.32 -18.53
CA SER A 285 42.12 -12.99 -17.90
C SER A 285 41.20 -13.00 -16.67
N LYS A 286 41.84 -13.00 -15.50
CA LYS A 286 41.55 -12.21 -14.28
C LYS A 286 40.08 -11.95 -13.90
N THR A 287 39.63 -12.68 -12.89
CA THR A 287 38.52 -12.32 -12.00
C THR A 287 38.84 -11.06 -11.17
N PRO A 288 37.98 -10.02 -11.12
CA PRO A 288 38.01 -9.07 -10.02
C PRO A 288 37.29 -9.68 -8.82
N LYS A 289 38.07 -9.92 -7.77
CA LYS A 289 37.58 -10.25 -6.43
C LYS A 289 36.73 -9.10 -5.90
N GLY A 290 35.61 -9.42 -5.26
CA GLY A 290 35.14 -8.61 -4.13
C GLY A 290 33.64 -8.33 -4.04
N TRP A 291 32.77 -9.32 -4.14
CA TRP A 291 31.42 -9.23 -3.56
C TRP A 291 31.29 -10.32 -2.48
N LYS A 292 31.48 -9.95 -1.22
CA LYS A 292 30.92 -10.71 -0.10
C LYS A 292 29.52 -10.16 0.14
N ALA A 293 28.51 -10.98 -0.09
CA ALA A 293 27.14 -10.69 0.33
C ALA A 293 27.13 -10.50 1.85
N LEU A 294 26.68 -9.33 2.32
CA LEU A 294 26.30 -9.13 3.72
C LEU A 294 24.94 -9.82 3.92
N PRO A 295 24.82 -10.76 4.88
CA PRO A 295 23.53 -11.34 5.21
C PRO A 295 22.66 -10.29 5.90
N CYS A 296 21.42 -10.14 5.45
CA CYS A 296 20.37 -9.48 6.23
C CYS A 296 20.21 -10.24 7.54
N GLN A 297 20.61 -9.64 8.67
CA GLN A 297 20.27 -10.15 9.99
C GLN A 297 18.99 -9.45 10.48
N VAL A 298 17.98 -10.32 10.67
CA VAL A 298 16.79 -10.33 11.54
C VAL A 298 16.36 -9.02 12.20
#